data_AF-A0AAE9JAG7-F1
#
_entry.id   AF-A0AAE9JAG7-F1
#
_cell.length_a   1.000
_cell.length_b   1.000
_cell.length_c   1.000
_cell.angle_alpha   90.00
_cell.angle_beta   90.00
_cell.angle_gamma   90.00
#
_symmetry.space_group_name_H-M   'P 1'
#
loop_
_entity.id
_entity.type
_entity.pdbx_description
1 polymer ?
#
loop_
_entity_poly.entity_id
_entity_poly.type
_entity_poly.pdbx_seq_one_letter_code
_entity_poly.pdbx_strand_id
1 'polypeptide(L)'
;MVNNKKGRAKPKNYAKIDWQSEQNEILEKLKSVVVAETEEITNSYEKKFDEIAAKLQSMEESISKNSILSNSSKNWEQKSAKRFVLKHVFENVNDLDENNRYAYSEEEEHFDMKWKMKIERNKNHIGLFVFLVQDAKFYVLKMYLAAQSPFFKTLFLGNFSESGKSELTLSGIDSNDFQRFLEVLYGESAIDDSTIEGILLVADMYDTSIVVRKCEEFLMEKSKKNLKKKLLLSTQYCLEKLKTQCLSVIHNIYDVRVFLPGDLSDLDPSDVLAILQKCVSHAGVSDEQW
;
A
#
# COMPACT_ATOMS: atom_id res chain seq x y z
N MET A 1 -40.38 -94.62 -28.93
CA MET A 1 -39.67 -95.05 -27.70
C MET A 1 -38.20 -95.22 -28.02
N VAL A 2 -37.32 -94.34 -27.52
CA VAL A 2 -35.96 -94.63 -27.02
C VAL A 2 -35.46 -93.33 -26.37
N ASN A 3 -35.03 -93.45 -25.12
CA ASN A 3 -34.40 -92.42 -24.31
C ASN A 3 -33.06 -91.96 -24.91
N ASN A 4 -32.72 -90.68 -24.76
CA ASN A 4 -31.34 -90.36 -24.43
C ASN A 4 -31.20 -89.18 -23.47
N LYS A 5 -30.21 -89.32 -22.61
CA LYS A 5 -30.01 -88.67 -21.32
C LYS A 5 -29.16 -87.39 -21.42
N LYS A 6 -29.38 -86.53 -20.40
CA LYS A 6 -28.39 -85.71 -19.67
C LYS A 6 -27.75 -84.51 -20.36
N GLY A 7 -28.01 -83.35 -19.74
CA GLY A 7 -27.14 -82.17 -19.77
C GLY A 7 -27.50 -81.23 -18.62
N ARG A 8 -27.21 -81.62 -17.37
CA ARG A 8 -27.39 -80.77 -16.18
C ARG A 8 -26.24 -79.75 -16.17
N ALA A 9 -26.45 -78.55 -16.69
CA ALA A 9 -25.49 -77.46 -16.56
C ALA A 9 -25.50 -76.97 -15.11
N LYS A 10 -24.42 -77.22 -14.36
CA LYS A 10 -24.18 -76.57 -13.06
C LYS A 10 -23.99 -75.07 -13.30
N PRO A 11 -24.52 -74.18 -12.44
CA PRO A 11 -24.19 -72.77 -12.53
C PRO A 11 -22.68 -72.61 -12.35
N LYS A 12 -22.05 -71.87 -13.27
CA LYS A 12 -20.63 -71.50 -13.19
C LYS A 12 -20.44 -70.72 -11.89
N ASN A 13 -19.54 -71.22 -11.04
CA ASN A 13 -19.17 -70.57 -9.80
C ASN A 13 -18.31 -69.35 -10.17
N TYR A 14 -18.93 -68.19 -10.33
CA TYR A 14 -18.20 -66.94 -10.51
C TYR A 14 -17.51 -66.63 -9.19
N ALA A 15 -16.18 -66.59 -9.19
CA ALA A 15 -15.41 -66.16 -8.04
C ALA A 15 -15.95 -64.81 -7.59
N LYS A 16 -16.41 -64.74 -6.33
CA LYS A 16 -16.87 -63.51 -5.71
C LYS A 16 -15.61 -62.66 -5.51
N ILE A 17 -15.29 -61.86 -6.52
CA ILE A 17 -14.22 -60.87 -6.46
C ILE A 17 -14.51 -60.03 -5.22
N ASP A 18 -13.55 -60.00 -4.31
CA ASP A 18 -13.68 -59.27 -3.05
C ASP A 18 -13.52 -57.78 -3.35
N TRP A 19 -14.62 -57.18 -3.81
CA TRP A 19 -14.74 -55.76 -4.13
C TRP A 19 -14.26 -54.87 -2.99
N GLN A 20 -14.34 -55.33 -1.74
CA GLN A 20 -13.86 -54.57 -0.58
C GLN A 20 -12.32 -54.48 -0.56
N SER A 21 -11.64 -55.57 -0.88
CA SER A 21 -10.17 -55.62 -0.95
C SER A 21 -9.63 -54.75 -2.08
N GLU A 22 -10.24 -54.81 -3.27
CA GLU A 22 -9.82 -53.98 -4.41
C GLU A 22 -10.07 -52.48 -4.15
N GLN A 23 -11.19 -52.12 -3.52
CA GLN A 23 -11.48 -50.72 -3.15
C GLN A 23 -10.48 -50.17 -2.13
N ASN A 24 -10.09 -50.98 -1.13
CA ASN A 24 -9.08 -50.58 -0.16
C ASN A 24 -7.70 -50.41 -0.81
N GLU A 25 -7.32 -51.30 -1.75
CA GLU A 25 -6.07 -51.17 -2.48
C GLU A 25 -6.02 -49.90 -3.34
N ILE A 26 -7.13 -49.56 -4.00
CA ILE A 26 -7.26 -48.30 -4.77
C ILE A 26 -7.20 -47.09 -3.84
N LEU A 27 -7.86 -47.14 -2.69
CA LEU A 27 -7.86 -46.06 -1.71
C LEU A 27 -6.46 -45.78 -1.15
N GLU A 28 -5.70 -46.83 -0.82
CA GLU A 28 -4.32 -46.66 -0.34
C GLU A 28 -3.38 -46.13 -1.42
N LYS A 29 -3.55 -46.56 -2.68
CA LYS A 29 -2.82 -45.97 -3.81
C LYS A 29 -3.15 -44.50 -4.01
N LEU A 30 -4.43 -44.12 -3.94
CA LEU A 30 -4.87 -42.73 -4.03
C LEU A 30 -4.30 -41.87 -2.90
N LYS A 31 -4.32 -42.36 -1.66
CA LYS A 31 -3.68 -41.66 -0.53
C LYS A 31 -2.19 -41.45 -0.78
N SER A 32 -1.48 -42.46 -1.26
CA SER A 32 -0.03 -42.35 -1.52
C SER A 32 0.30 -41.31 -2.60
N VAL A 33 -0.49 -41.26 -3.68
CA VAL A 33 -0.31 -40.29 -4.77
C VAL A 33 -0.63 -38.87 -4.29
N VAL A 34 -1.74 -38.69 -3.55
CA VAL A 34 -2.11 -37.37 -3.03
C VAL A 34 -1.05 -36.84 -2.06
N VAL A 35 -0.51 -37.69 -1.17
CA VAL A 35 0.57 -37.28 -0.25
C VAL A 35 1.80 -36.85 -1.03
N ALA A 36 2.24 -37.64 -2.02
CA ALA A 36 3.40 -37.30 -2.85
C ALA A 36 3.21 -35.97 -3.60
N GLU A 37 2.04 -35.75 -4.23
CA GLU A 37 1.75 -34.49 -4.90
C GLU A 37 1.68 -33.31 -3.92
N THR A 38 1.14 -33.49 -2.72
CA THR A 38 1.13 -32.42 -1.71
C THR A 38 2.52 -32.09 -1.18
N GLU A 39 3.41 -33.07 -1.04
CA GLU A 39 4.81 -32.85 -0.66
C GLU A 39 5.58 -32.13 -1.77
N GLU A 40 5.40 -32.52 -3.04
CA GLU A 40 6.00 -31.83 -4.18
C GLU A 40 5.55 -30.37 -4.28
N ILE A 41 4.26 -30.11 -4.09
CA ILE A 41 3.69 -28.76 -4.07
C ILE A 41 4.30 -27.96 -2.90
N THR A 42 4.36 -28.55 -1.71
CA THR A 42 4.89 -27.88 -0.50
C THR A 42 6.37 -27.52 -0.68
N ASN A 43 7.18 -28.47 -1.13
CA ASN A 43 8.61 -28.25 -1.41
C ASN A 43 8.83 -27.18 -2.51
N SER A 44 7.97 -27.16 -3.53
CA SER A 44 8.00 -26.15 -4.59
C SER A 44 7.71 -24.75 -4.04
N TYR A 45 6.76 -24.61 -3.12
CA TYR A 45 6.44 -23.34 -2.47
C TYR A 45 7.53 -22.91 -1.48
N GLU A 46 8.04 -23.80 -0.63
CA GLU A 46 9.14 -23.49 0.30
C GLU A 46 10.36 -22.96 -0.45
N LYS A 47 10.76 -23.63 -1.55
CA LYS A 47 11.86 -23.16 -2.39
C LYS A 47 11.63 -21.76 -2.96
N LYS A 48 10.40 -21.45 -3.39
CA LYS A 48 10.05 -20.10 -3.88
C LYS A 48 10.11 -19.06 -2.76
N PHE A 49 9.71 -19.42 -1.54
CA PHE A 49 9.83 -18.52 -0.38
C PHE A 49 11.29 -18.24 -0.03
N ASP A 50 12.14 -19.26 -0.02
CA ASP A 50 13.58 -19.10 0.23
C ASP A 50 14.25 -18.21 -0.83
N GLU A 51 13.90 -18.38 -2.11
CA GLU A 51 14.39 -17.52 -3.20
C GLU A 51 13.96 -16.05 -3.02
N ILE A 52 12.75 -15.80 -2.53
CA ILE A 52 12.26 -14.45 -2.23
C ILE A 52 13.00 -13.87 -1.02
N ALA A 53 13.19 -14.65 0.05
CA ALA A 53 13.90 -14.23 1.25
C ALA A 53 15.36 -13.84 0.93
N ALA A 54 16.06 -14.65 0.12
CA ALA A 54 17.42 -14.35 -0.31
C ALA A 54 17.50 -13.06 -1.16
N LYS A 55 16.51 -12.83 -2.03
CA LYS A 55 16.43 -11.58 -2.82
C LYS A 55 16.17 -10.36 -1.94
N LEU A 56 15.32 -10.47 -0.91
CA LEU A 56 15.08 -9.40 0.05
C LEU A 56 16.34 -9.05 0.83
N GLN A 57 17.05 -10.06 1.35
CA GLN A 57 18.30 -9.84 2.09
C GLN A 57 19.38 -9.19 1.21
N SER A 58 19.51 -9.60 -0.05
CA SER A 58 20.41 -8.98 -1.04
C SER A 58 20.04 -7.50 -1.32
N MET A 59 18.74 -7.19 -1.36
CA MET A 59 18.25 -5.82 -1.52
C MET A 59 18.55 -4.97 -0.27
N GLU A 60 18.34 -5.50 0.93
CA GLU A 60 18.69 -4.85 2.20
C GLU A 60 20.19 -4.54 2.31
N GLU A 61 21.05 -5.48 1.91
CA GLU A 61 22.49 -5.27 1.85
C GLU A 61 22.89 -4.19 0.83
N SER A 62 22.19 -4.14 -0.31
CA SER A 62 22.42 -3.13 -1.35
C SER A 62 21.99 -1.73 -0.87
N ILE A 63 20.87 -1.65 -0.14
CA ILE A 63 20.41 -0.42 0.52
C ILE A 63 21.40 0.02 1.61
N SER A 64 21.92 -0.93 2.42
CA SER A 64 22.95 -0.63 3.42
C SER A 64 24.25 -0.12 2.80
N LYS A 65 24.70 -0.64 1.65
CA LYS A 65 25.92 -0.18 0.98
C LYS A 65 25.76 1.23 0.40
N ASN A 66 24.56 1.60 -0.06
CA ASN A 66 24.24 2.97 -0.46
C ASN A 66 24.20 3.96 0.72
N SER A 67 24.16 3.49 1.97
CA SER A 67 24.18 4.36 3.16
C SER A 67 25.50 5.12 3.37
N ILE A 68 26.60 4.68 2.73
CA ILE A 68 27.87 5.44 2.72
C ILE A 68 27.78 6.67 1.80
N LEU A 69 26.80 6.71 0.87
CA LEU A 69 26.47 7.87 0.04
C LEU A 69 25.25 8.68 0.53
N SER A 70 24.53 8.20 1.55
CA SER A 70 23.40 8.92 2.17
C SER A 70 23.82 9.67 3.44
N ASN A 71 24.79 10.57 3.34
CA ASN A 71 24.93 11.63 4.35
C ASN A 71 23.85 12.73 4.20
N SER A 72 22.85 12.56 3.33
CA SER A 72 21.68 13.45 3.22
C SER A 72 20.58 13.18 4.25
N SER A 73 20.65 12.09 5.04
CA SER A 73 19.69 11.85 6.14
C SER A 73 20.10 12.46 7.49
N LYS A 74 21.19 13.26 7.54
CA LYS A 74 21.61 13.99 8.75
C LYS A 74 21.07 15.41 8.89
N ASN A 75 20.13 15.85 8.04
CA ASN A 75 19.51 17.18 8.14
C ASN A 75 18.13 17.20 8.84
N TRP A 76 17.76 16.15 9.60
CA TRP A 76 16.55 16.20 10.42
C TRP A 76 16.75 16.92 11.77
N GLU A 77 17.96 17.28 12.16
CA GLU A 77 18.18 18.11 13.36
C GLU A 77 18.16 19.60 13.02
N GLN A 78 16.93 20.16 12.98
CA GLN A 78 16.54 21.43 13.64
C GLN A 78 15.14 21.94 13.22
N LYS A 79 14.16 21.04 13.07
CA LYS A 79 12.79 21.39 13.48
C LYS A 79 12.64 20.79 14.87
N SER A 80 12.22 21.58 15.85
CA SER A 80 12.10 21.12 17.25
C SER A 80 11.39 19.77 17.27
N ALA A 81 12.12 18.69 17.54
CA ALA A 81 11.54 17.36 17.62
C ALA A 81 10.46 17.42 18.70
N LYS A 82 9.20 17.30 18.28
CA LYS A 82 8.05 17.26 19.17
C LYS A 82 8.16 15.96 19.97
N ARG A 83 8.48 16.07 21.26
CA ARG A 83 8.68 14.94 22.18
C ARG A 83 7.63 15.00 23.26
N PHE A 84 7.12 13.83 23.64
CA PHE A 84 6.16 13.66 24.72
C PHE A 84 6.44 12.34 25.44
N VAL A 85 5.82 12.15 26.60
CA VAL A 85 6.00 10.96 27.44
C VAL A 85 4.62 10.39 27.74
N LEU A 86 4.35 9.16 27.30
CA LEU A 86 3.19 8.37 27.74
C LEU A 86 3.53 7.68 29.06
N LYS A 87 2.64 7.74 30.04
CA LYS A 87 2.82 7.07 31.33
C LYS A 87 1.57 6.29 31.69
N HIS A 88 1.71 4.98 31.81
CA HIS A 88 0.63 4.13 32.27
C HIS A 88 1.15 3.00 33.17
N VAL A 89 0.34 2.63 34.18
CA VAL A 89 0.59 1.49 35.06
C VAL A 89 -0.47 0.44 34.75
N PHE A 90 -0.04 -0.68 34.17
CA PHE A 90 -0.93 -1.81 33.95
C PHE A 90 -1.08 -2.59 35.26
N GLU A 91 -2.28 -2.59 35.82
CA GLU A 91 -2.62 -3.40 36.98
C GLU A 91 -2.94 -4.84 36.56
N ASN A 92 -2.81 -5.79 37.48
CA ASN A 92 -3.26 -7.18 37.28
C ASN A 92 -2.65 -7.87 36.04
N VAL A 93 -1.42 -7.52 35.66
CA VAL A 93 -0.71 -8.12 34.51
C VAL A 93 -0.56 -9.64 34.64
N ASN A 94 -0.52 -10.14 35.88
CA ASN A 94 -0.47 -11.58 36.17
C ASN A 94 -1.78 -12.31 35.85
N ASP A 95 -2.89 -11.59 35.77
CA ASP A 95 -4.22 -12.13 35.47
C ASP A 95 -4.43 -12.28 33.96
N LEU A 96 -3.48 -11.81 33.14
CA LEU A 96 -3.50 -12.04 31.70
C LEU A 96 -3.21 -13.52 31.42
N ASP A 97 -4.17 -14.20 30.80
CA ASP A 97 -4.11 -15.61 30.43
C ASP A 97 -4.54 -15.83 28.98
N GLU A 98 -4.70 -17.08 28.54
CA GLU A 98 -5.10 -17.41 27.17
C GLU A 98 -6.47 -16.83 26.76
N ASN A 99 -7.37 -16.59 27.72
CA ASN A 99 -8.70 -16.04 27.49
C ASN A 99 -8.74 -14.51 27.61
N ASN A 100 -7.81 -13.91 28.34
CA ASN A 100 -7.68 -12.46 28.52
C ASN A 100 -6.24 -11.99 28.31
N ARG A 101 -5.78 -12.01 27.05
CA ARG A 101 -4.35 -11.82 26.73
C ARG A 101 -3.87 -10.38 26.77
N TYR A 102 -4.75 -9.38 26.84
CA TYR A 102 -4.39 -7.98 26.59
C TYR A 102 -4.96 -7.02 27.63
N ALA A 103 -4.21 -5.93 27.88
CA ALA A 103 -4.68 -4.75 28.61
C ALA A 103 -4.27 -3.49 27.85
N TYR A 104 -5.11 -2.46 27.91
CA TYR A 104 -4.91 -1.18 27.25
C TYR A 104 -4.76 -0.07 28.29
N SER A 105 -3.97 0.96 27.97
CA SER A 105 -4.01 2.23 28.69
C SER A 105 -5.21 3.06 28.28
N GLU A 106 -5.48 4.10 29.07
CA GLU A 106 -6.31 5.22 28.63
C GLU A 106 -5.74 5.87 27.35
N GLU A 107 -6.61 6.54 26.59
CA GLU A 107 -6.22 7.36 25.45
C GLU A 107 -5.61 8.68 25.94
N GLU A 108 -4.43 9.03 25.42
CA GLU A 108 -3.80 10.32 25.65
C GLU A 108 -3.65 11.09 24.33
N GLU A 109 -4.06 12.36 24.30
CA GLU A 109 -3.92 13.21 23.12
C GLU A 109 -2.60 13.99 23.16
N HIS A 110 -1.75 13.79 22.16
CA HIS A 110 -0.49 14.52 21.99
C HIS A 110 -0.32 14.88 20.51
N PHE A 111 -0.16 16.17 20.23
CA PHE A 111 -0.02 16.72 18.87
C PHE A 111 -1.20 16.42 17.95
N ASP A 112 -2.43 16.63 18.45
CA ASP A 112 -3.69 16.37 17.74
C ASP A 112 -3.85 14.89 17.30
N MET A 113 -3.11 13.99 17.96
CA MET A 113 -3.14 12.56 17.73
C MET A 113 -3.45 11.85 19.05
N LYS A 114 -4.30 10.82 19.00
CA LYS A 114 -4.56 9.98 20.16
C LYS A 114 -3.59 8.82 20.19
N TRP A 115 -3.05 8.57 21.37
CA TRP A 115 -2.08 7.52 21.63
C TRP A 115 -2.62 6.61 22.71
N LYS A 116 -2.38 5.30 22.59
CA LYS A 116 -2.61 4.34 23.68
C LYS A 116 -1.52 3.29 23.72
N MET A 117 -1.26 2.78 24.91
CA MET A 117 -0.33 1.67 25.15
C MET A 117 -1.15 0.38 25.28
N LYS A 118 -0.58 -0.75 24.87
CA LYS A 118 -1.13 -2.08 25.07
C LYS A 118 -0.05 -2.99 25.59
N ILE A 119 -0.38 -3.84 26.55
CA ILE A 119 0.40 -5.03 26.85
C ILE A 119 -0.33 -6.27 26.34
N GLU A 120 0.43 -7.25 25.84
CA GLU A 120 -0.10 -8.52 25.40
C GLU A 120 0.75 -9.68 25.90
N ARG A 121 0.12 -10.66 26.53
CA ARG A 121 0.78 -11.89 26.97
C ARG A 121 0.76 -12.92 25.85
N ASN A 122 1.95 -13.39 25.48
CA ASN A 122 2.13 -14.55 24.60
C ASN A 122 2.96 -15.61 25.34
N LYS A 123 2.27 -16.64 25.84
CA LYS A 123 2.85 -17.70 26.67
C LYS A 123 3.60 -17.12 27.87
N ASN A 124 4.93 -17.14 27.82
CA ASN A 124 5.82 -16.68 28.89
C ASN A 124 6.39 -15.27 28.65
N HIS A 125 5.95 -14.58 27.59
CA HIS A 125 6.41 -13.24 27.25
C HIS A 125 5.26 -12.24 27.35
N ILE A 126 5.60 -11.00 27.68
CA ILE A 126 4.71 -9.85 27.61
C ILE A 126 5.31 -8.87 26.60
N GLY A 127 4.56 -8.55 25.55
CA GLY A 127 4.90 -7.50 24.60
C GLY A 127 4.26 -6.17 25.02
N LEU A 128 4.99 -5.08 24.88
CA LEU A 128 4.48 -3.71 25.02
C LEU A 128 4.38 -3.07 23.63
N PHE A 129 3.22 -2.52 23.30
CA PHE A 129 2.94 -1.88 22.03
C PHE A 129 2.44 -0.46 22.29
N VAL A 130 2.89 0.50 21.47
CA VAL A 130 2.37 1.86 21.45
C VAL A 130 1.60 2.04 20.15
N PHE A 131 0.32 2.39 20.26
CA PHE A 131 -0.58 2.59 19.14
C PHE A 131 -0.82 4.07 18.92
N LEU A 132 -0.72 4.46 17.66
CA LEU A 132 -1.37 5.66 17.14
C LEU A 132 -2.82 5.29 16.83
N VAL A 133 -3.76 5.95 17.48
CA VAL A 133 -5.19 5.69 17.35
C VAL A 133 -5.79 6.82 16.54
N GLN A 134 -6.03 6.57 15.26
CA GLN A 134 -6.89 7.43 14.46
C GLN A 134 -8.24 6.72 14.27
N ASP A 135 -8.97 6.55 15.37
CA ASP A 135 -10.33 5.98 15.37
C ASP A 135 -11.36 7.03 14.92
N ALA A 136 -11.11 7.68 13.78
CA ALA A 136 -12.06 8.56 13.14
C ALA A 136 -13.00 7.74 12.25
N LYS A 137 -14.31 7.78 12.56
CA LYS A 137 -15.34 7.12 11.75
C LYS A 137 -15.93 8.12 10.76
N PHE A 138 -15.84 7.78 9.48
CA PHE A 138 -16.42 8.56 8.40
C PHE A 138 -17.64 7.85 7.83
N TYR A 139 -18.78 8.55 7.82
CA TYR A 139 -20.00 8.05 7.22
C TYR A 139 -20.10 8.57 5.79
N VAL A 140 -20.05 7.66 4.83
CA VAL A 140 -19.94 7.98 3.41
C VAL A 140 -20.93 7.18 2.58
N LEU A 141 -21.35 7.74 1.45
CA LEU A 141 -22.18 7.02 0.48
C LEU A 141 -21.28 6.14 -0.40
N LYS A 142 -21.28 4.82 -0.14
CA LYS A 142 -20.48 3.85 -0.92
C LYS A 142 -20.63 4.01 -2.43
N MET A 143 -21.87 4.16 -2.90
CA MET A 143 -22.16 4.32 -4.33
C MET A 143 -21.60 5.62 -4.90
N TYR A 144 -21.54 6.68 -4.09
CA TYR A 144 -20.95 7.95 -4.53
C TYR A 144 -19.43 7.82 -4.64
N LEU A 145 -18.75 7.27 -3.61
CA LEU A 145 -17.32 6.99 -3.67
C LEU A 145 -16.96 6.07 -4.84
N ALA A 146 -17.72 4.99 -5.06
CA ALA A 146 -17.54 4.10 -6.20
C ALA A 146 -17.74 4.80 -7.56
N ALA A 147 -18.62 5.80 -7.64
CA ALA A 147 -18.80 6.57 -8.86
C ALA A 147 -17.61 7.51 -9.14
N GLN A 148 -16.90 7.96 -8.09
CA GLN A 148 -15.79 8.92 -8.21
C GLN A 148 -14.41 8.27 -8.24
N SER A 149 -14.30 6.99 -7.89
CA SER A 149 -13.03 6.28 -7.71
C SER A 149 -13.12 4.84 -8.21
N PRO A 150 -12.28 4.44 -9.20
CA PRO A 150 -12.16 3.05 -9.62
C PRO A 150 -11.70 2.11 -8.50
N PHE A 151 -10.87 2.61 -7.58
CA PHE A 151 -10.47 1.88 -6.37
C PHE A 151 -11.69 1.52 -5.53
N PHE A 152 -12.50 2.51 -5.12
CA PHE A 152 -13.69 2.28 -4.31
C PHE A 152 -14.78 1.51 -5.06
N LYS A 153 -14.88 1.68 -6.38
CA LYS A 153 -15.75 0.87 -7.23
C LYS A 153 -15.39 -0.61 -7.12
N THR A 154 -14.11 -0.93 -7.25
CA THR A 154 -13.59 -2.29 -7.15
C THR A 154 -13.76 -2.83 -5.72
N LEU A 155 -13.48 -2.01 -4.70
CA LEU A 155 -13.60 -2.40 -3.29
C LEU A 155 -15.05 -2.73 -2.90
N PHE A 156 -16.02 -1.92 -3.33
CA PHE A 156 -17.42 -2.07 -2.91
C PHE A 156 -18.26 -2.95 -3.82
N LEU A 157 -17.98 -2.96 -5.13
CA LEU A 157 -18.78 -3.67 -6.14
C LEU A 157 -18.05 -4.87 -6.74
N GLY A 158 -16.78 -5.09 -6.39
CA GLY A 158 -16.02 -6.27 -6.80
C GLY A 158 -16.32 -7.50 -5.94
N ASN A 159 -15.73 -8.64 -6.32
CA ASN A 159 -15.92 -9.93 -5.66
C ASN A 159 -14.98 -10.14 -4.46
N PHE A 160 -14.73 -9.08 -3.69
CA PHE A 160 -13.88 -9.14 -2.50
C PHE A 160 -14.72 -9.36 -1.24
N SER A 161 -14.11 -9.91 -0.19
CA SER A 161 -14.78 -10.15 1.10
C SER A 161 -15.29 -8.86 1.77
N GLU A 162 -14.69 -7.74 1.36
CA GLU A 162 -14.94 -6.37 1.79
C GLU A 162 -16.26 -5.80 1.27
N SER A 163 -16.72 -6.27 0.09
CA SER A 163 -17.89 -5.72 -0.60
C SER A 163 -19.16 -5.71 0.26
N GLY A 164 -19.36 -6.77 1.04
CA GLY A 164 -20.51 -6.95 1.94
C GLY A 164 -20.38 -6.29 3.32
N LYS A 165 -19.21 -5.79 3.71
CA LYS A 165 -18.98 -5.24 5.07
C LYS A 165 -19.59 -3.84 5.20
N SER A 166 -20.31 -3.55 6.28
CA SER A 166 -20.85 -2.21 6.55
C SER A 166 -19.80 -1.20 7.01
N GLU A 167 -18.70 -1.69 7.57
CA GLU A 167 -17.56 -0.90 8.07
C GLU A 167 -16.25 -1.45 7.50
N LEU A 168 -15.34 -0.55 7.14
CA LEU A 168 -14.03 -0.87 6.59
C LEU A 168 -12.99 -0.01 7.28
N THR A 169 -11.95 -0.66 7.79
CA THR A 169 -10.79 0.02 8.36
C THR A 169 -9.81 0.36 7.26
N LEU A 170 -9.49 1.64 7.12
CA LEU A 170 -8.45 2.13 6.23
C LEU A 170 -7.19 2.38 7.08
N SER A 171 -6.04 1.87 6.64
CA SER A 171 -4.75 2.05 7.32
C SER A 171 -3.77 2.78 6.42
N GLY A 172 -2.86 3.56 7.02
CA GLY A 172 -1.81 4.26 6.28
C GLY A 172 -2.22 5.64 5.75
N ILE A 173 -3.34 6.18 6.22
CA ILE A 173 -3.81 7.53 5.90
C ILE A 173 -4.11 8.29 7.18
N ASP A 174 -3.71 9.57 7.19
CA ASP A 174 -4.07 10.49 8.24
C ASP A 174 -5.57 10.83 8.20
N SER A 175 -6.26 10.69 9.33
CA SER A 175 -7.70 10.96 9.41
C SER A 175 -8.11 12.38 9.02
N ASN A 176 -7.28 13.40 9.29
CA ASN A 176 -7.57 14.76 8.89
C ASN A 176 -7.37 14.93 7.38
N ASP A 177 -6.33 14.35 6.79
CA ASP A 177 -6.17 14.33 5.33
C ASP A 177 -7.34 13.64 4.62
N PHE A 178 -7.83 12.52 5.19
CA PHE A 178 -9.01 11.83 4.66
C PHE A 178 -10.29 12.67 4.79
N GLN A 179 -10.49 13.36 5.92
CA GLN A 179 -11.61 14.29 6.10
C GLN A 179 -11.57 15.41 5.06
N ARG A 180 -10.42 16.05 4.85
CA ARG A 180 -10.25 17.11 3.84
C ARG A 180 -10.48 16.59 2.43
N PHE A 181 -9.99 15.39 2.11
CA PHE A 181 -10.28 14.72 0.85
C PHE A 181 -11.79 14.55 0.63
N LEU A 182 -12.52 14.06 1.64
CA LEU A 182 -13.97 13.91 1.55
C LEU A 182 -14.67 15.26 1.35
N GLU A 183 -14.28 16.30 2.09
CA GLU A 183 -14.81 17.66 1.92
C GLU A 183 -14.68 18.11 0.46
N VAL A 184 -13.49 17.99 -0.15
CA VAL A 184 -13.28 18.34 -1.56
C VAL A 184 -14.13 17.49 -2.50
N LEU A 185 -14.23 16.19 -2.22
CA LEU A 185 -15.00 15.25 -3.02
C LEU A 185 -16.49 15.61 -3.03
N TYR A 186 -17.05 15.96 -1.87
CA TYR A 186 -18.44 16.37 -1.70
C TYR A 186 -18.72 17.84 -2.09
N GLY A 187 -17.69 18.59 -2.50
CA GLY A 187 -17.84 19.92 -3.10
C GLY A 187 -17.45 21.09 -2.21
N GLU A 188 -16.97 20.84 -1.00
CA GLU A 188 -16.50 21.87 -0.08
C GLU A 188 -15.13 22.43 -0.47
N SER A 189 -14.84 23.64 0.03
CA SER A 189 -13.61 24.38 -0.26
C SER A 189 -12.50 24.11 0.76
N ALA A 190 -12.01 22.88 0.79
CA ALA A 190 -11.00 22.42 1.77
C ALA A 190 -9.53 22.49 1.30
N ILE A 191 -9.28 22.90 0.05
CA ILE A 191 -7.94 22.97 -0.53
C ILE A 191 -7.26 24.30 -0.20
N ASP A 192 -6.11 24.23 0.47
CA ASP A 192 -5.18 25.34 0.66
C ASP A 192 -3.71 24.87 0.59
N ASP A 193 -2.75 25.80 0.72
CA ASP A 193 -1.31 25.48 0.63
C ASP A 193 -0.80 24.51 1.72
N SER A 194 -1.51 24.40 2.85
CA SER A 194 -1.19 23.49 3.95
C SER A 194 -1.86 22.13 3.82
N THR A 195 -3.07 22.04 3.25
CA THR A 195 -3.83 20.80 3.14
C THR A 195 -3.59 20.04 1.83
N ILE A 196 -3.17 20.73 0.77
CA ILE A 196 -3.15 20.17 -0.58
C ILE A 196 -2.28 18.92 -0.74
N GLU A 197 -1.17 18.81 -0.01
CA GLU A 197 -0.27 17.65 -0.13
C GLU A 197 -0.92 16.38 0.43
N GLY A 198 -1.61 16.49 1.57
CA GLY A 198 -2.39 15.39 2.14
C GLY A 198 -3.58 15.01 1.26
N ILE A 199 -4.30 16.00 0.73
CA ILE A 199 -5.43 15.75 -0.19
C ILE A 199 -4.96 15.05 -1.46
N LEU A 200 -3.84 15.48 -2.06
CA LEU A 200 -3.25 14.84 -3.24
C LEU A 200 -2.81 13.41 -2.94
N LEU A 201 -2.17 13.16 -1.79
CA LEU A 201 -1.78 11.82 -1.36
C LEU A 201 -2.98 10.87 -1.31
N VAL A 202 -4.08 11.29 -0.68
CA VAL A 202 -5.29 10.46 -0.57
C VAL A 202 -5.97 10.28 -1.93
N ALA A 203 -6.05 11.35 -2.74
CA ALA A 203 -6.69 11.29 -4.05
C ALA A 203 -5.94 10.40 -5.04
N ASP A 204 -4.61 10.38 -4.98
CA ASP A 204 -3.76 9.49 -5.77
C ASP A 204 -3.92 8.03 -5.30
N MET A 205 -3.82 7.80 -3.99
CA MET A 205 -3.97 6.46 -3.40
C MET A 205 -5.31 5.80 -3.72
N TYR A 206 -6.38 6.59 -3.76
CA TYR A 206 -7.73 6.13 -4.06
C TYR A 206 -8.21 6.46 -5.47
N ASP A 207 -7.31 6.82 -6.39
CA ASP A 207 -7.62 7.05 -7.80
C ASP A 207 -8.88 7.92 -8.02
N THR A 208 -8.84 9.15 -7.51
CA THR A 208 -9.99 10.07 -7.53
C THR A 208 -9.69 11.28 -8.40
N SER A 209 -9.80 11.11 -9.73
CA SER A 209 -9.35 12.10 -10.71
C SER A 209 -10.04 13.48 -10.56
N ILE A 210 -11.28 13.52 -10.08
CA ILE A 210 -11.99 14.79 -9.85
C ILE A 210 -11.32 15.64 -8.75
N VAL A 211 -10.81 15.00 -7.70
CA VAL A 211 -10.10 15.68 -6.61
C VAL A 211 -8.72 16.10 -7.08
N VAL A 212 -7.99 15.21 -7.78
CA VAL A 212 -6.69 15.53 -8.40
C VAL A 212 -6.79 16.76 -9.29
N ARG A 213 -7.82 16.83 -10.16
CA ARG A 213 -8.06 17.99 -11.03
C ARG A 213 -8.30 19.28 -10.25
N LYS A 214 -9.10 19.24 -9.18
CA LYS A 214 -9.34 20.43 -8.32
C LYS A 214 -8.06 20.88 -7.62
N CYS A 215 -7.22 19.95 -7.17
CA CYS A 215 -5.91 20.26 -6.58
C CYS A 215 -4.97 20.89 -7.63
N GLU A 216 -4.94 20.35 -8.85
CA GLU A 216 -4.15 20.90 -9.95
C GLU A 216 -4.57 22.34 -10.27
N GLU A 217 -5.88 22.60 -10.41
CA GLU A 217 -6.44 23.94 -10.62
C GLU A 217 -6.02 24.92 -9.50
N PHE A 218 -6.11 24.49 -8.23
CA PHE A 218 -5.65 25.30 -7.11
C PHE A 218 -4.15 25.62 -7.19
N LEU A 219 -3.30 24.64 -7.53
CA LEU A 219 -1.86 24.85 -7.64
C LEU A 219 -1.50 25.84 -8.74
N MET A 220 -2.23 25.81 -9.86
CA MET A 220 -2.00 26.73 -10.97
C MET A 220 -2.49 28.15 -10.66
N GLU A 221 -3.64 28.30 -10.01
CA GLU A 221 -4.33 29.59 -9.91
C GLU A 221 -4.15 30.33 -8.58
N LYS A 222 -4.06 29.59 -7.46
CA LYS A 222 -4.22 30.17 -6.11
C LYS A 222 -3.04 29.91 -5.18
N SER A 223 -2.32 28.80 -5.38
CA SER A 223 -1.22 28.40 -4.51
C SER A 223 -0.05 29.38 -4.53
N LYS A 224 0.48 29.67 -3.34
CA LYS A 224 1.68 30.49 -3.12
C LYS A 224 2.96 29.66 -3.06
N LYS A 225 2.90 28.35 -3.29
CA LYS A 225 4.09 27.49 -3.36
C LYS A 225 5.02 27.97 -4.49
N ASN A 226 6.33 27.86 -4.26
CA ASN A 226 7.32 28.25 -5.27
C ASN A 226 7.35 27.27 -6.46
N LEU A 227 8.00 27.67 -7.55
CA LEU A 227 8.05 26.87 -8.78
C LEU A 227 8.66 25.48 -8.55
N LYS A 228 9.76 25.38 -7.80
CA LYS A 228 10.40 24.09 -7.46
C LYS A 228 9.41 23.14 -6.80
N LYS A 229 8.65 23.60 -5.79
CA LYS A 229 7.67 22.75 -5.10
C LYS A 229 6.48 22.40 -5.99
N LYS A 230 5.99 23.33 -6.83
CA LYS A 230 4.92 23.04 -7.80
C LYS A 230 5.36 21.99 -8.82
N LEU A 231 6.58 22.10 -9.34
CA LEU A 231 7.15 21.12 -10.28
C LEU A 231 7.28 19.73 -9.62
N LEU A 232 7.81 19.65 -8.39
CA LEU A 232 7.90 18.41 -7.63
C LEU A 232 6.53 17.75 -7.44
N LEU A 233 5.53 18.50 -6.99
CA LEU A 233 4.16 17.99 -6.83
C LEU A 233 3.57 17.55 -8.18
N SER A 234 3.84 18.30 -9.24
CA SER A 234 3.33 17.97 -10.58
C SER A 234 3.86 16.65 -11.10
N THR A 235 5.13 16.35 -10.84
CA THR A 235 5.71 15.08 -11.27
C THR A 235 5.32 13.93 -10.33
N GLN A 236 5.32 14.17 -9.01
CA GLN A 236 4.93 13.16 -8.02
C GLN A 236 3.50 12.63 -8.23
N TYR A 237 2.56 13.51 -8.62
CA TYR A 237 1.15 13.19 -8.77
C TYR A 237 0.64 13.26 -10.22
N CYS A 238 1.55 13.23 -11.21
CA CYS A 238 1.22 13.25 -12.64
C CYS A 238 0.27 14.39 -13.07
N LEU A 239 0.49 15.60 -12.55
CA LEU A 239 -0.30 16.80 -12.83
C LEU A 239 0.22 17.51 -14.09
N GLU A 240 -0.13 16.98 -15.26
CA GLU A 240 0.43 17.39 -16.55
C GLU A 240 0.23 18.86 -16.92
N LYS A 241 -0.91 19.47 -16.55
CA LYS A 241 -1.15 20.89 -16.86
C LYS A 241 -0.28 21.77 -15.98
N LEU A 242 -0.18 21.45 -14.70
CA LEU A 242 0.70 22.16 -13.77
C LEU A 242 2.17 22.00 -14.19
N LYS A 243 2.59 20.80 -14.57
CA LYS A 243 3.95 20.51 -15.05
C LYS A 243 4.29 21.34 -16.28
N THR A 244 3.39 21.35 -17.26
CA THR A 244 3.54 22.17 -18.48
C THR A 244 3.63 23.65 -18.15
N GLN A 245 2.79 24.15 -17.23
CA GLN A 245 2.83 25.54 -16.77
C GLN A 245 4.16 25.86 -16.05
N CYS A 246 4.69 24.94 -15.25
CA CYS A 246 5.95 25.15 -14.55
C CYS A 246 7.14 25.19 -15.52
N LEU A 247 7.15 24.32 -16.53
CA LEU A 247 8.22 24.26 -17.53
C LEU A 247 8.13 25.39 -18.58
N SER A 248 6.97 26.02 -18.76
CA SER A 248 6.79 27.10 -19.74
C SER A 248 7.49 28.39 -19.35
N VAL A 249 7.73 28.64 -18.06
CA VAL A 249 8.40 29.85 -17.55
C VAL A 249 9.93 29.72 -17.50
N ILE A 250 10.47 28.53 -17.76
CA ILE A 250 11.91 28.26 -17.79
C ILE A 250 12.36 28.24 -19.25
N HIS A 251 13.15 29.22 -19.67
CA HIS A 251 13.66 29.33 -21.03
C HIS A 251 15.17 29.18 -21.11
N ASN A 252 15.89 29.60 -20.07
CA ASN A 252 17.35 29.63 -20.07
C ASN A 252 17.93 29.35 -18.68
N ILE A 253 19.27 29.33 -18.59
CA ILE A 253 19.98 29.02 -17.35
C ILE A 253 19.77 30.07 -16.24
N TYR A 254 19.44 31.30 -16.59
CA TYR A 254 19.13 32.35 -15.61
C TYR A 254 17.80 32.04 -14.92
N ASP A 255 16.77 31.65 -15.68
CA ASP A 255 15.47 31.25 -15.13
C ASP A 255 15.60 30.06 -14.17
N VAL A 256 16.45 29.08 -14.52
CA VAL A 256 16.75 27.95 -13.63
C VAL A 256 17.32 28.44 -12.30
N ARG A 257 18.29 29.35 -12.31
CA ARG A 257 18.90 29.88 -11.09
C ARG A 257 17.90 30.66 -10.23
N VAL A 258 16.97 31.38 -10.85
CA VAL A 258 15.96 32.20 -10.15
C VAL A 258 14.83 31.35 -9.58
N PHE A 259 14.28 30.43 -10.37
CA PHE A 259 13.06 29.70 -9.99
C PHE A 259 13.32 28.33 -9.36
N LEU A 260 14.49 27.73 -9.62
CA LEU A 260 14.91 26.45 -9.07
C LEU A 260 16.23 26.61 -8.29
N PRO A 261 16.25 27.43 -7.22
CA PRO A 261 17.46 27.63 -6.43
C PRO A 261 17.87 26.35 -5.71
N GLY A 262 19.18 26.13 -5.61
CA GLY A 262 19.77 24.91 -5.04
C GLY A 262 20.15 23.89 -6.11
N ASP A 263 20.31 22.63 -5.70
CA ASP A 263 20.52 21.55 -6.65
C ASP A 263 19.19 21.08 -7.28
N LEU A 264 19.35 20.40 -8.42
CA LEU A 264 18.27 19.80 -9.19
C LEU A 264 18.13 18.30 -8.91
N SER A 265 18.85 17.73 -7.94
CA SER A 265 18.82 16.28 -7.69
C SER A 265 17.49 15.78 -7.15
N ASP A 266 16.68 16.66 -6.56
CA ASP A 266 15.33 16.34 -6.12
C ASP A 266 14.33 16.24 -7.28
N LEU A 267 14.66 16.75 -8.47
CA LEU A 267 13.78 16.74 -9.62
C LEU A 267 13.89 15.42 -10.39
N ASP A 268 12.80 15.06 -11.06
CA ASP A 268 12.80 13.89 -11.92
C ASP A 268 13.76 14.08 -13.11
N PRO A 269 14.54 13.05 -13.49
CA PRO A 269 15.48 13.15 -14.60
C PRO A 269 14.86 13.61 -15.92
N SER A 270 13.59 13.28 -16.19
CA SER A 270 12.88 13.75 -17.38
C SER A 270 12.64 15.26 -17.36
N ASP A 271 12.39 15.84 -16.18
CA ASP A 271 12.21 17.28 -16.00
C ASP A 271 13.54 18.02 -16.17
N VAL A 272 14.61 17.48 -15.59
CA VAL A 272 15.96 18.02 -15.76
C VAL A 272 16.36 18.01 -17.24
N LEU A 273 16.10 16.91 -17.94
CA LEU A 273 16.37 16.82 -19.38
C LEU A 273 15.58 17.86 -20.17
N ALA A 274 14.28 18.02 -19.89
CA ALA A 274 13.43 19.01 -20.56
C ALA A 274 13.94 20.45 -20.33
N ILE A 275 14.36 20.77 -19.10
CA ILE A 275 14.96 22.06 -18.75
C ILE A 275 16.27 22.28 -19.51
N LEU A 276 17.16 21.28 -19.55
CA LEU A 276 18.43 21.36 -20.26
C LEU A 276 18.23 21.56 -21.76
N GLN A 277 17.30 20.83 -22.37
CA GLN A 277 16.95 20.99 -23.80
C GLN A 277 16.47 22.41 -24.11
N LYS A 278 15.64 23.00 -23.23
CA LYS A 278 15.23 24.41 -23.34
C LYS A 278 16.42 25.35 -23.27
N CYS A 279 17.32 25.16 -22.31
CA CYS A 279 18.50 26.00 -22.14
C CYS A 279 19.46 25.92 -23.34
N VAL A 280 19.70 24.72 -23.87
CA VAL A 280 20.56 24.51 -25.05
C VAL A 280 19.95 25.14 -26.29
N SER A 281 18.64 24.99 -26.50
CA SER A 281 17.94 25.56 -27.66
C SER A 281 17.96 27.09 -27.66
N HIS A 282 18.01 27.72 -26.49
CA HIS A 282 18.09 29.17 -26.35
C HIS A 282 19.52 29.72 -26.53
N ALA A 283 20.56 28.91 -26.29
CA ALA A 283 21.96 29.33 -26.41
C ALA A 283 22.42 29.52 -27.87
N GLY A 284 21.73 28.92 -28.84
CA GLY A 284 22.10 29.03 -30.27
C GLY A 284 21.68 30.32 -30.97
N VAL A 285 21.02 31.26 -30.29
CA VAL A 285 20.47 32.48 -30.93
C VAL A 285 21.33 33.74 -30.70
N SER A 286 22.31 33.70 -29.80
CA SER A 286 23.11 34.88 -29.41
C SER A 286 24.52 34.96 -29.99
N ASP A 287 25.02 33.91 -30.66
CA ASP A 287 26.46 33.77 -30.96
C ASP A 287 26.85 34.03 -32.43
N GLU A 288 25.97 34.61 -33.27
CA GLU A 288 26.28 35.02 -34.66
C GLU A 288 26.39 36.56 -34.84
N GLN A 289 26.93 37.28 -33.86
CA GLN A 289 27.32 38.67 -34.04
C GLN A 289 28.70 38.96 -33.42
N TRP A 290 29.76 38.41 -34.00
CA TRP A 290 31.09 39.04 -34.09
C TRP A 290 31.84 38.53 -35.32
#